data_AF-A0AAE9NCU0-F1
#
_entry.id   AF-A0AAE9NCU0-F1
#
_cell.length_a   1.000
_cell.length_b   1.000
_cell.length_c   1.000
_cell.angle_alpha   90.00
_cell.angle_beta   90.00
_cell.angle_gamma   90.00
#
_symmetry.space_group_name_H-M   'P 1'
#
loop_
_entity.id
_entity.type
_entity.pdbx_description
1 polymer ?
#
loop_
_entity_poly.entity_id
_entity_poly.type
_entity_poly.pdbx_seq_one_letter_code
_entity_poly.pdbx_strand_id
1 'polypeptide(L)' 'MFALLFCMAKSGGEGEDEKGRRSGLEAPRDVVEFYSRWADFRQTATQMLDRADLSPDERQTVFWLIQLVDRISEHDL' A
#
# COMPACT_ATOMS: atom_id res chain seq x y z
N MET A 1 4.97 3.80 20.00
CA MET A 1 6.01 3.00 19.29
C MET A 1 5.29 2.26 18.17
N PHE A 2 5.19 2.88 16.99
CA PHE A 2 4.52 2.28 15.83
C PHE A 2 5.47 1.23 15.23
N ALA A 3 5.41 0.01 15.75
CA ALA A 3 6.05 -1.17 15.18
C ALA A 3 5.32 -1.51 13.86
N LEU A 4 6.00 -1.43 12.72
CA LEU A 4 6.78 -2.52 12.12
C LEU A 4 5.88 -3.70 11.75
N LEU A 5 5.47 -3.76 10.48
CA LEU A 5 5.41 -5.04 9.75
C LEU A 5 5.36 -4.73 8.26
N PHE A 6 6.52 -4.35 7.70
CA PHE A 6 6.74 -4.40 6.26
C PHE A 6 7.12 -5.84 5.94
N CYS A 7 6.34 -6.51 5.10
CA CYS A 7 6.44 -7.93 4.79
C CYS A 7 7.81 -8.34 4.24
N MET A 8 8.61 -9.02 5.06
CA MET A 8 9.54 -10.05 4.60
C MET A 8 8.76 -11.36 4.44
N ALA A 9 8.15 -11.56 3.28
CA ALA A 9 7.71 -12.88 2.87
C ALA A 9 8.91 -13.62 2.26
N LYS A 10 9.58 -14.46 3.06
CA LYS A 10 10.45 -15.52 2.52
C LYS A 10 10.18 -16.87 3.21
N SER A 11 9.35 -17.64 2.50
CA SER A 11 9.41 -19.09 2.27
C SER A 11 9.23 -20.05 3.45
N GLY A 12 8.04 -20.67 3.48
CA GLY A 12 7.84 -22.01 4.01
C GLY A 12 6.36 -22.37 4.17
N GLY A 13 5.82 -23.17 3.23
CA GLY A 13 4.58 -23.93 3.43
C GLY A 13 3.40 -23.56 2.54
N GLU A 14 3.31 -24.26 1.41
CA GLU A 14 2.12 -24.93 0.83
C GLU A 14 0.74 -24.27 0.88
N GLY A 15 0.08 -24.23 -0.28
CA GLY A 15 -1.39 -24.33 -0.32
C GLY A 15 -2.09 -23.33 -1.23
N GLU A 16 -2.23 -23.74 -2.48
CA GLU A 16 -3.48 -23.68 -3.26
C GLU A 16 -4.02 -22.33 -3.77
N ASP A 17 -4.07 -22.30 -5.10
CA ASP A 17 -4.90 -21.51 -6.00
C ASP A 17 -6.08 -20.76 -5.37
N GLU A 18 -6.20 -19.46 -5.67
CA GLU A 18 -7.45 -18.98 -6.24
C GLU A 18 -7.29 -17.76 -7.16
N LYS A 19 -7.53 -18.06 -8.42
CA LYS A 19 -7.58 -17.21 -9.61
C LYS A 19 -8.80 -16.28 -9.53
N GLY A 20 -8.61 -15.06 -9.06
CA GLY A 20 -9.63 -14.01 -9.04
C GLY A 20 -9.12 -12.68 -9.57
N ARG A 21 -9.36 -12.40 -10.86
CA ARG A 21 -9.33 -11.08 -11.51
C ARG A 21 -8.06 -10.23 -11.26
N ARG A 22 -7.07 -10.43 -12.13
CA ARG A 22 -5.94 -9.50 -12.34
C ARG A 22 -6.45 -8.09 -12.69
N SER A 23 -6.60 -7.27 -11.67
CA SER A 23 -6.44 -5.81 -11.71
C SER A 23 -5.86 -5.32 -10.38
N GLY A 24 -5.03 -6.14 -9.75
CA GLY A 24 -4.34 -5.81 -8.52
C GLY A 24 -2.97 -5.28 -8.86
N LEU A 25 -2.63 -4.08 -8.37
CA LEU A 25 -1.26 -3.59 -8.44
C LEU A 25 -0.36 -4.64 -7.77
N GLU A 26 0.57 -5.21 -8.54
CA GLU A 26 1.57 -6.13 -7.98
C GLU A 26 2.32 -5.39 -6.87
N ALA A 27 2.54 -6.08 -5.74
CA ALA A 27 3.30 -5.51 -4.64
C ALA A 27 4.69 -5.07 -5.14
N PRO A 28 5.11 -3.84 -4.83
CA PRO A 28 6.43 -3.36 -5.22
C PRO A 28 7.51 -4.18 -4.49
N ARG A 29 8.67 -4.40 -5.13
CA ARG A 29 9.75 -5.18 -4.50
C ARG A 29 10.45 -4.43 -3.38
N ASP A 30 10.49 -3.10 -3.47
CA ASP A 30 11.13 -2.21 -2.51
C ASP A 30 10.45 -0.82 -2.49
N VAL A 31 10.98 0.07 -1.64
CA VAL A 31 10.45 1.42 -1.44
C VAL A 31 10.66 2.31 -2.67
N VAL A 32 11.76 2.11 -3.40
CA VAL A 32 12.06 2.88 -4.62
C VAL A 32 11.05 2.52 -5.71
N GLU A 33 10.78 1.23 -5.88
CA GLU A 33 9.76 0.75 -6.80
C GLU A 33 8.36 1.23 -6.39
N PHE A 34 8.03 1.19 -5.09
CA PHE A 34 6.78 1.74 -4.58
C PHE A 34 6.62 3.23 -4.92
N TYR A 35 7.64 4.04 -4.65
CA TYR A 35 7.61 5.48 -4.94
C TYR A 35 7.50 5.75 -6.45
N SER A 36 8.24 5.01 -7.28
CA SER A 36 8.18 5.16 -8.75
C SER A 36 6.78 4.89 -9.32
N ARG A 37 6.00 4.04 -8.64
CA ARG A 37 4.62 3.66 -9.01
C ARG A 37 3.58 4.35 -8.12
N TRP A 38 3.98 5.35 -7.32
CA TRP A 38 3.09 5.97 -6.34
C TRP A 38 1.84 6.55 -7.00
N ALA A 39 1.93 7.11 -8.20
CA ALA A 39 0.76 7.64 -8.91
C ALA A 39 -0.38 6.62 -9.04
N ASP A 40 -0.06 5.35 -9.30
CA ASP A 40 -1.04 4.27 -9.44
C ASP A 40 -1.60 3.86 -8.07
N PHE A 41 -0.72 3.66 -7.08
CA PHE A 41 -1.12 3.32 -5.71
C PHE A 41 -1.95 4.43 -5.05
N ARG A 42 -1.62 5.70 -5.33
CA ARG A 42 -2.31 6.89 -4.82
C ARG A 42 -3.75 6.94 -5.29
N GLN A 43 -4.01 6.60 -6.55
CA GLN A 43 -5.37 6.53 -7.06
C GLN A 43 -6.19 5.48 -6.29
N THR A 44 -5.65 4.29 -6.09
CA THR A 44 -6.31 3.24 -5.29
C THR A 44 -6.51 3.66 -3.83
N ALA A 45 -5.49 4.24 -3.19
CA ALA A 45 -5.58 4.72 -1.81
C ALA A 45 -6.63 5.85 -1.65
N THR A 46 -6.76 6.72 -2.65
CA THR A 46 -7.81 7.75 -2.68
C THR A 46 -9.19 7.11 -2.78
N GLN A 47 -9.38 6.11 -3.65
CA GLN A 47 -10.65 5.38 -3.75
C GLN A 47 -11.00 4.64 -2.45
N MET A 48 -10.01 4.17 -1.69
CA MET A 48 -10.27 3.58 -0.36
C MET A 48 -10.90 4.60 0.59
N LEU A 49 -10.47 5.87 0.54
CA LEU A 49 -11.06 6.94 1.35
C LEU A 49 -12.51 7.26 0.99
N ASP A 50 -13.03 6.82 -0.14
CA ASP A 50 -14.44 7.02 -0.50
C ASP A 50 -15.33 5.86 -0.06
N ARG A 51 -14.75 4.77 0.45
CA ARG A 51 -15.53 3.62 0.91
C ARG A 51 -16.27 3.94 2.21
N ALA A 52 -17.52 3.48 2.28
CA ALA A 52 -18.39 3.69 3.43
C ALA A 52 -18.08 2.74 4.62
N ASP A 53 -17.29 1.69 4.38
CA ASP A 53 -16.96 0.66 5.37
C ASP A 53 -15.72 0.97 6.21
N LEU A 54 -14.97 2.04 5.89
CA LEU A 54 -13.88 2.51 6.74
C LEU A 54 -14.40 3.31 7.94
N SER A 55 -13.97 2.90 9.12
CA SER A 55 -14.12 3.70 10.32
C SER A 55 -13.43 5.07 10.18
N PRO A 56 -13.81 6.07 10.99
CA PRO A 56 -13.17 7.38 10.97
C PRO A 56 -11.64 7.30 11.16
N ASP A 57 -11.17 6.44 12.05
CA ASP A 57 -9.75 6.28 12.37
C ASP A 57 -8.96 5.63 11.22
N GLU A 58 -9.53 4.61 10.57
CA GLU A 58 -8.93 3.98 9.38
C GLU A 58 -8.84 4.96 8.22
N ARG A 59 -9.90 5.72 7.97
CA ARG A 59 -9.93 6.77 6.94
C ARG A 59 -8.88 7.83 7.21
N GLN A 60 -8.77 8.27 8.46
CA GLN A 60 -7.77 9.25 8.87
C GLN A 60 -6.34 8.71 8.71
N THR A 61 -6.13 7.44 9.02
CA THR A 61 -4.83 6.76 8.86
C THR A 61 -4.42 6.68 7.39
N VAL A 62 -5.30 6.23 6.50
CA VAL A 62 -5.02 6.17 5.06
C VAL A 62 -4.78 7.56 4.48
N PHE A 63 -5.54 8.56 4.93
CA PHE A 63 -5.33 9.95 4.53
C PHE A 63 -3.93 10.46 4.92
N TRP A 64 -3.48 10.19 6.14
CA TRP A 64 -2.14 10.56 6.58
C TRP A 64 -1.04 9.82 5.81
N LEU A 65 -1.24 8.55 5.46
CA LEU A 65 -0.29 7.80 4.64
C LEU A 65 -0.15 8.42 3.24
N ILE A 66 -1.26 8.81 2.60
CA ILE A 66 -1.23 9.53 1.31
C ILE A 66 -0.43 10.83 1.45
N GLN A 67 -0.74 11.64 2.47
CA GLN A 67 -0.04 12.90 2.71
C GLN A 67 1.45 12.73 3.00
N LEU A 68 1.84 11.64 3.67
CA LEU A 68 3.23 11.31 3.94
C LEU A 68 3.98 11.03 2.64
N VAL A 69 3.46 10.13 1.81
CA VAL A 69 4.13 9.73 0.57
C VAL A 69 4.14 10.86 -0.45
N ASP A 70 3.09 11.70 -0.50
CA ASP A 70 3.05 12.91 -1.33
C ASP A 70 4.16 13.94 -1.00
N ARG A 71 4.83 13.82 0.15
CA ARG A 71 5.92 14.71 0.60
C ARG A 71 7.32 14.11 0.48
N ILE A 72 7.43 12.81 0.26
CA ILE A 72 8.71 12.14 0.01
C ILE A 72 9.23 12.63 -1.33
N SER A 73 10.50 13.03 -1.37
CA SER A 73 11.22 13.37 -2.61
C SER A 73 12.22 12.27 -2.96
N GLU A 74 12.76 12.30 -4.18
CA GLU A 74 13.82 11.36 -4.61
C GLU A 74 15.05 11.37 -3.68
N HIS A 75 15.30 12.48 -2.98
CA HIS A 75 16.38 12.61 -2.01
C HIS A 75 16.15 11.88 -0.67
N ASP A 76 14.91 11.47 -0.38
CA ASP A 76 14.53 10.78 0.85
C ASP A 76 14.54 9.25 0.70
N LEU A 77 14.84 8.75 -0.50
CA LEU A 77 14.90 7.33 -0.87
C LEU A 77 16.33 6.79 -0.84
#